data_AF-T1B336-F1
#
_entry.id   AF-T1B336-F1
#
_cell.length_a   1.000
_cell.length_b   1.000
_cell.length_c   1.000
_cell.angle_alpha   90.00
_cell.angle_beta   90.00
_cell.angle_gamma   90.00
#
_symmetry.space_group_name_H-M   'P 1'
#
loop_
_entity.id
_entity.type
_entity.pdbx_description
1 polymer ?
#
loop_
_entity_poly.entity_id
_entity_poly.type
_entity_poly.pdbx_seq_one_letter_code
_entity_poly.pdbx_strand_id
1 'polypeptide(L)'
;MAITEEDLAFSVAPRLNAAGRLEDMRLGVACLLADDPETARQSAQALDQINQRRRSVQEDVEVDALEQVVQNMLPGTSELACVLFDRDWHLGILGLIASRIKERVHRPVFVLACSPAGELKGSARSILGVHIRDVLVTLDARYPRVLKQFGGHAMAAGLTLCEGVSIEEFRVCLEEVIEPYRAVCDMGQHIHTDGVLPVHEITLDTATAIAQGGPWG
;
A
#
# COMPACT_ATOMS: atom_id res chain seq x y z
N MET A 1 1.27 25.74 -19.71
CA MET A 1 0.56 24.58 -19.11
C MET A 1 0.66 24.76 -17.61
N ALA A 2 -0.46 24.77 -16.89
CA ALA A 2 -0.45 24.87 -15.42
C ALA A 2 -0.18 23.49 -14.82
N ILE A 3 0.52 23.43 -13.68
CA ILE A 3 0.75 22.20 -12.92
C ILE A 3 -0.53 21.90 -12.14
N THR A 4 -1.00 20.65 -12.19
CA THR A 4 -2.20 20.20 -11.45
C THR A 4 -1.84 19.39 -10.20
N GLU A 5 -2.84 19.09 -9.37
CA GLU A 5 -2.71 18.20 -8.22
C GLU A 5 -2.32 16.78 -8.65
N GLU A 6 -2.84 16.33 -9.79
CA GLU A 6 -2.48 15.03 -10.39
C GLU A 6 -1.01 14.98 -10.81
N ASP A 7 -0.47 16.05 -11.37
CA ASP A 7 0.96 16.12 -11.71
C ASP A 7 1.83 15.95 -10.46
N LEU A 8 1.44 16.59 -9.36
CA LEU A 8 2.15 16.45 -8.09
C LEU A 8 1.99 15.03 -7.51
N ALA A 9 0.77 14.49 -7.48
CA ALA A 9 0.46 13.21 -6.86
C ALA A 9 1.01 12.00 -7.62
N PHE A 10 0.95 12.03 -8.96
CA PHE A 10 1.25 10.86 -9.81
C PHE A 10 2.55 10.99 -10.61
N SER A 11 3.12 12.20 -10.73
CA SER A 11 4.43 12.40 -11.38
C SER A 11 5.53 12.81 -10.39
N VAL A 12 5.35 13.86 -9.59
CA VAL A 12 6.43 14.39 -8.74
C VAL A 12 6.64 13.54 -7.48
N ALA A 13 5.59 13.37 -6.68
CA ALA A 13 5.66 12.64 -5.42
C ALA A 13 6.20 11.20 -5.56
N PRO A 14 5.84 10.42 -6.61
CA PRO A 14 6.37 9.07 -6.77
C PRO A 14 7.89 9.02 -7.00
N ARG A 15 8.48 10.06 -7.62
CA ARG A 15 9.94 10.16 -7.84
C ARG A 15 10.67 10.42 -6.53
N LEU A 16 10.18 11.37 -5.75
CA LEU A 16 10.73 11.67 -4.43
C LEU A 16 10.62 10.45 -3.48
N ASN A 17 9.45 9.81 -3.46
CA ASN A 17 9.19 8.67 -2.59
C ASN A 17 9.95 7.40 -3.01
N ALA A 18 10.36 7.28 -4.28
CA ALA A 18 11.12 6.11 -4.73
C ALA A 18 12.51 6.05 -4.07
N ALA A 19 13.15 7.21 -3.83
CA ALA A 19 14.43 7.29 -3.13
C ALA A 19 14.35 6.67 -1.73
N GLY A 20 13.36 7.05 -0.92
CA GLY A 20 13.18 6.48 0.42
C GLY A 20 12.76 5.00 0.44
N ARG A 21 12.36 4.43 -0.69
CA ARG A 21 11.97 3.01 -0.80
C ARG A 21 13.11 2.11 -1.24
N LEU A 22 13.93 2.55 -2.19
CA LEU A 22 14.98 1.72 -2.78
C LEU A 22 16.39 2.13 -2.37
N GLU A 23 16.60 3.42 -2.07
CA GLU A 23 17.92 3.99 -1.87
C GLU A 23 17.91 4.97 -0.69
N ASP A 24 18.54 6.14 -0.85
CA ASP A 24 18.70 7.15 0.19
C ASP A 24 17.75 8.32 -0.03
N MET A 25 16.85 8.54 0.93
CA MET A 25 15.89 9.66 0.93
C MET A 25 16.58 11.03 0.82
N ARG A 26 17.86 11.15 1.21
CA ARG A 26 18.65 12.40 1.09
C ARG A 26 18.71 12.94 -0.33
N LEU A 27 18.64 12.09 -1.36
CA LEU A 27 18.62 12.54 -2.75
C LEU A 27 17.36 13.35 -3.07
N GLY A 28 16.20 12.93 -2.57
CA GLY A 28 14.94 13.65 -2.73
C GLY A 28 15.00 15.03 -2.07
N VAL A 29 15.56 15.09 -0.85
CA VAL A 29 15.75 16.35 -0.11
C VAL A 29 16.73 17.27 -0.83
N ALA A 30 17.87 16.74 -1.28
CA ALA A 30 18.88 17.51 -2.02
C ALA A 30 18.30 18.10 -3.31
N CYS A 31 17.46 17.35 -4.03
CA CYS A 31 16.77 17.85 -5.23
C CYS A 31 15.88 19.06 -4.94
N LEU A 32 15.20 19.08 -3.80
CA LEU A 32 14.29 20.15 -3.39
C LEU A 32 15.02 21.39 -2.83
N LEU A 33 16.24 21.20 -2.35
CA LEU A 33 17.07 22.25 -1.74
C LEU A 33 18.18 22.78 -2.68
N ALA A 34 18.24 22.32 -3.92
CA ALA A 34 19.27 22.75 -4.87
C ALA A 34 19.11 24.24 -5.22
N ASP A 35 20.20 25.00 -5.08
CA ASP A 35 20.22 26.45 -5.32
C ASP A 35 20.32 26.81 -6.81
N ASP A 36 20.81 25.88 -7.65
CA ASP A 36 20.95 26.08 -9.08
C ASP A 36 20.14 25.07 -9.91
N PRO A 37 19.62 25.48 -11.09
CA PRO A 37 18.79 24.59 -11.93
C PRO A 37 19.49 23.36 -12.48
N GLU A 38 20.83 23.36 -12.57
CA GLU A 38 21.58 22.25 -13.16
C GLU A 38 21.74 21.11 -12.15
N THR A 39 22.11 21.43 -10.91
CA THR A 39 22.13 20.47 -9.79
C THR A 39 20.75 19.87 -9.53
N ALA A 40 19.69 20.71 -9.59
CA ALA A 40 18.32 20.25 -9.47
C ALA A 40 17.95 19.24 -10.58
N ARG A 41 18.32 19.53 -11.83
CA ARG A 41 18.06 18.67 -12.98
C ARG A 41 18.76 17.32 -12.87
N GLN A 42 20.02 17.30 -12.47
CA GLN A 42 20.78 16.07 -12.25
C GLN A 42 20.15 15.20 -11.16
N SER A 43 19.77 15.81 -10.04
CA SER A 43 19.07 15.11 -8.96
C SER A 43 17.71 14.56 -9.41
N ALA A 44 16.94 15.34 -10.16
CA ALA A 44 15.65 14.90 -10.71
C ALA A 44 15.80 13.71 -11.68
N GLN A 45 16.83 13.70 -12.52
CA GLN A 45 17.13 12.57 -13.41
C GLN A 45 17.48 11.30 -12.63
N ALA A 46 18.28 11.43 -11.57
CA ALA A 46 18.59 10.30 -10.69
C ALA A 46 17.32 9.76 -10.00
N LEU A 47 16.47 10.65 -9.46
CA LEU A 47 15.18 10.26 -8.87
C LEU A 47 14.26 9.56 -9.88
N ASP A 48 14.26 10.00 -11.15
CA ASP A 48 13.49 9.34 -12.21
C ASP A 48 13.99 7.92 -12.47
N GLN A 49 15.31 7.72 -12.55
CA GLN A 49 15.90 6.39 -12.71
C GLN A 49 15.55 5.45 -11.54
N ILE A 50 15.64 5.94 -10.30
CA ILE A 50 15.26 5.17 -9.11
C ILE A 50 13.77 4.82 -9.16
N ASN A 51 12.93 5.75 -9.58
CA ASN A 51 11.50 5.53 -9.73
C ASN A 51 11.16 4.49 -10.81
N GLN A 52 11.85 4.51 -11.95
CA GLN A 52 11.73 3.49 -12.99
C GLN A 52 12.13 2.11 -12.46
N ARG A 53 13.27 2.01 -11.76
CA ARG A 53 13.71 0.76 -11.13
C ARG A 53 12.68 0.25 -10.11
N ARG A 54 12.13 1.15 -9.29
CA ARG A 54 11.08 0.82 -8.32
C ARG A 54 9.84 0.28 -9.00
N ARG A 55 9.42 0.84 -10.13
CA ARG A 55 8.27 0.34 -10.91
C ARG A 55 8.52 -1.06 -11.44
N SER A 56 9.69 -1.31 -12.03
CA SER A 56 10.08 -2.65 -12.51
C SER A 56 10.05 -3.69 -11.37
N VAL A 57 10.71 -3.42 -10.24
CA VAL A 57 10.70 -4.33 -9.08
C VAL A 57 9.28 -4.53 -8.54
N GLN A 58 8.45 -3.48 -8.56
CA GLN A 58 7.06 -3.57 -8.12
C GLN A 58 6.20 -4.42 -9.07
N GLU A 59 6.40 -4.33 -10.38
CA GLU A 59 5.67 -5.11 -11.38
C GLU A 59 5.98 -6.60 -11.25
N ASP A 60 7.25 -6.96 -11.10
CA ASP A 60 7.67 -8.35 -10.91
C ASP A 60 7.01 -8.96 -9.66
N VAL A 61 7.12 -8.26 -8.53
CA VAL A 61 6.53 -8.73 -7.26
C VAL A 61 5.01 -8.74 -7.27
N GLU A 62 4.37 -7.87 -8.05
CA GLU A 62 2.92 -7.87 -8.15
C GLU A 62 2.38 -9.10 -8.89
N VAL A 63 3.09 -9.58 -9.91
CA VAL A 63 2.73 -10.83 -10.60
C VAL A 63 2.78 -11.98 -9.60
N ASP A 64 3.89 -12.13 -8.88
CA ASP A 64 4.05 -13.20 -7.87
C ASP A 64 3.00 -13.08 -6.75
N ALA A 65 2.73 -11.87 -6.28
CA ALA A 65 1.72 -11.61 -5.26
C ALA A 65 0.31 -11.99 -5.72
N LEU A 66 -0.03 -11.72 -6.98
CA LEU A 66 -1.31 -12.11 -7.57
C LEU A 66 -1.43 -13.63 -7.71
N GLU A 67 -0.37 -14.32 -8.07
CA GLU A 67 -0.36 -15.78 -8.11
C GLU A 67 -0.61 -16.37 -6.72
N GLN A 68 0.05 -15.84 -5.68
CA GLN A 68 -0.20 -16.24 -4.29
C GLN A 68 -1.65 -15.95 -3.86
N VAL A 69 -2.23 -14.82 -4.27
CA VAL A 69 -3.65 -14.52 -3.99
C VAL A 69 -4.55 -15.59 -4.61
N VAL A 70 -4.34 -15.96 -5.87
CA VAL A 70 -5.17 -16.99 -6.54
C VAL A 70 -5.04 -18.35 -5.87
N GLN A 71 -3.84 -18.69 -5.37
CA GLN A 71 -3.58 -19.96 -4.69
C GLN A 71 -4.19 -20.01 -3.27
N ASN A 72 -4.08 -18.91 -2.53
CA ASN A 72 -4.49 -18.85 -1.12
C ASN A 72 -5.97 -18.48 -0.95
N MET A 73 -6.50 -17.61 -1.81
CA MET A 73 -7.87 -17.10 -1.76
C MET A 73 -8.75 -17.69 -2.87
N LEU A 74 -8.89 -19.01 -2.86
CA LEU A 74 -9.78 -19.73 -3.79
C LEU A 74 -11.24 -19.26 -3.63
N PRO A 75 -12.08 -19.33 -4.68
CA PRO A 75 -13.51 -19.03 -4.57
C PRO A 75 -14.16 -19.89 -3.47
N GLY A 76 -14.71 -19.24 -2.43
CA GLY A 76 -15.31 -19.91 -1.27
C GLY A 76 -14.41 -19.99 -0.02
N THR A 77 -13.20 -19.44 -0.07
CA THR A 77 -12.36 -19.28 1.13
C THR A 77 -12.96 -18.24 2.08
N SER A 78 -12.99 -18.58 3.37
CA SER A 78 -13.56 -17.73 4.44
C SER A 78 -12.55 -16.74 5.03
N GLU A 79 -11.33 -16.68 4.45
CA GLU A 79 -10.21 -15.89 4.97
C GLU A 79 -10.55 -14.41 5.00
N LEU A 80 -10.44 -13.81 6.18
CA LEU A 80 -10.79 -12.42 6.40
C LEU A 80 -9.63 -11.46 6.14
N ALA A 81 -8.40 -11.97 6.09
CA ALA A 81 -7.23 -11.21 5.66
C ALA A 81 -6.34 -12.00 4.70
N CYS A 82 -5.76 -11.28 3.75
CA CYS A 82 -4.82 -11.83 2.79
C CYS A 82 -3.40 -11.66 3.34
N VAL A 83 -2.72 -12.78 3.62
CA VAL A 83 -1.31 -12.78 4.02
C VAL A 83 -0.46 -13.31 2.88
N LEU A 84 0.45 -12.48 2.39
CA LEU A 84 1.38 -12.79 1.31
C LEU A 84 2.80 -12.77 1.86
N PHE A 85 3.64 -13.68 1.37
CA PHE A 85 5.02 -13.76 1.81
C PHE A 85 5.91 -14.25 0.67
N ASP A 86 7.02 -13.56 0.49
CA ASP A 86 8.17 -14.09 -0.22
C ASP A 86 9.45 -13.57 0.44
N ARG A 87 10.44 -14.43 0.58
CA ARG A 87 11.69 -14.09 1.25
C ARG A 87 12.54 -13.09 0.48
N ASP A 88 12.39 -13.04 -0.85
CA ASP A 88 13.24 -12.28 -1.77
C ASP A 88 12.60 -10.94 -2.17
N TRP A 89 11.36 -10.66 -1.74
CA TRP A 89 10.70 -9.38 -2.00
C TRP A 89 11.40 -8.21 -1.29
N HIS A 90 11.57 -7.12 -2.01
CA HIS A 90 12.24 -5.93 -1.49
C HIS A 90 11.38 -5.21 -0.43
N LEU A 91 11.92 -4.97 0.77
CA LEU A 91 11.17 -4.38 1.89
C LEU A 91 10.48 -3.04 1.55
N GLY A 92 11.14 -2.20 0.75
CA GLY A 92 10.62 -0.88 0.35
C GLY A 92 9.37 -0.89 -0.54
N ILE A 93 9.03 -2.03 -1.14
CA ILE A 93 7.86 -2.16 -2.04
C ILE A 93 6.65 -2.81 -1.38
N LEU A 94 6.80 -3.50 -0.23
CA LEU A 94 5.74 -4.30 0.38
C LEU A 94 4.45 -3.50 0.60
N GLY A 95 4.57 -2.24 1.02
CA GLY A 95 3.41 -1.37 1.22
C GLY A 95 2.68 -0.94 -0.06
N LEU A 96 3.36 -0.93 -1.22
CA LEU A 96 2.72 -0.66 -2.52
C LEU A 96 1.96 -1.90 -3.00
N ILE A 97 2.57 -3.07 -2.82
CA ILE A 97 1.95 -4.36 -3.15
C ILE A 97 0.72 -4.58 -2.28
N ALA A 98 0.84 -4.40 -0.96
CA ALA A 98 -0.27 -4.51 -0.02
C ALA A 98 -1.45 -3.61 -0.43
N SER A 99 -1.17 -2.37 -0.85
CA SER A 99 -2.20 -1.44 -1.31
C SER A 99 -2.88 -1.94 -2.59
N ARG A 100 -2.11 -2.36 -3.62
CA ARG A 100 -2.68 -2.85 -4.88
C ARG A 100 -3.50 -4.13 -4.70
N ILE A 101 -3.01 -5.08 -3.92
CA ILE A 101 -3.75 -6.31 -3.62
C ILE A 101 -5.02 -5.99 -2.84
N LYS A 102 -4.96 -5.09 -1.84
CA LYS A 102 -6.13 -4.67 -1.06
C LYS A 102 -7.23 -4.10 -1.96
N GLU A 103 -6.91 -3.31 -2.98
CA GLU A 103 -7.93 -2.82 -3.93
C GLU A 103 -8.61 -3.97 -4.70
N ARG A 104 -7.87 -5.04 -5.03
CA ARG A 104 -8.42 -6.19 -5.77
C ARG A 104 -9.24 -7.14 -4.91
N VAL A 105 -8.77 -7.44 -3.70
CA VAL A 105 -9.41 -8.44 -2.83
C VAL A 105 -10.40 -7.83 -1.84
N HIS A 106 -10.35 -6.51 -1.65
CA HIS A 106 -11.17 -5.75 -0.70
C HIS A 106 -11.18 -6.35 0.72
N ARG A 107 -10.00 -6.76 1.20
CA ARG A 107 -9.77 -7.28 2.55
C ARG A 107 -8.50 -6.65 3.12
N PRO A 108 -8.29 -6.66 4.46
CA PRO A 108 -6.99 -6.38 5.04
C PRO A 108 -5.90 -7.26 4.40
N VAL A 109 -4.79 -6.64 4.01
CA VAL A 109 -3.67 -7.32 3.35
C VAL A 109 -2.39 -7.11 4.14
N PHE A 110 -1.66 -8.19 4.37
CA PHE A 110 -0.34 -8.21 4.99
C PHE A 110 0.65 -8.78 3.99
N VAL A 111 1.71 -8.05 3.68
CA VAL A 111 2.78 -8.49 2.79
C VAL A 111 4.06 -8.53 3.59
N LEU A 112 4.68 -9.70 3.71
CA LEU A 112 5.90 -9.94 4.48
C LEU A 112 7.05 -10.36 3.58
N ALA A 113 8.27 -10.05 4.00
CA ALA A 113 9.51 -10.51 3.39
C ALA A 113 10.64 -10.63 4.40
N CYS A 114 11.75 -11.23 4.00
CA CYS A 114 12.93 -11.38 4.85
C CYS A 114 13.84 -10.15 4.73
N SER A 115 14.24 -9.58 5.85
CA SER A 115 15.26 -8.53 5.88
C SER A 115 16.66 -9.11 5.71
N PRO A 116 17.67 -8.29 5.33
CA PRO A 116 19.07 -8.74 5.28
C PRO A 116 19.60 -9.28 6.61
N ALA A 117 19.00 -8.87 7.74
CA ALA A 117 19.33 -9.36 9.08
C ALA A 117 18.61 -10.68 9.45
N GLY A 118 17.83 -11.27 8.54
CA GLY A 118 17.08 -12.50 8.76
C GLY A 118 15.70 -12.31 9.44
N GLU A 119 15.33 -11.08 9.78
CA GLU A 119 14.02 -10.80 10.41
C GLU A 119 12.90 -10.77 9.37
N LEU A 120 11.74 -11.35 9.69
CA LEU A 120 10.53 -11.23 8.88
C LEU A 120 9.87 -9.87 9.13
N LYS A 121 9.86 -9.00 8.11
CA LYS A 121 9.26 -7.68 8.15
C LYS A 121 8.10 -7.59 7.19
N GLY A 122 7.07 -6.84 7.56
CA GLY A 122 5.87 -6.71 6.76
C GLY A 122 5.27 -5.32 6.74
N SER A 123 4.42 -5.11 5.74
CA SER A 123 3.52 -3.97 5.63
C SER A 123 2.09 -4.46 5.53
N ALA A 124 1.20 -3.82 6.29
CA ALA A 124 -0.22 -4.07 6.29
C ALA A 124 -1.00 -2.90 5.68
N ARG A 125 -2.10 -3.19 4.99
CA ARG A 125 -3.08 -2.22 4.49
C ARG A 125 -4.49 -2.69 4.83
N SER A 126 -5.35 -1.76 5.22
CA SER A 126 -6.72 -2.07 5.63
C SER A 126 -7.76 -1.50 4.68
N ILE A 127 -8.99 -1.97 4.89
CA ILE A 127 -10.21 -1.44 4.31
C ILE A 127 -10.96 -0.57 5.33
N LEU A 128 -11.92 0.23 4.85
CA LEU A 128 -12.77 1.02 5.73
C LEU A 128 -13.50 0.10 6.73
N GLY A 129 -13.57 0.50 8.00
CA GLY A 129 -14.20 -0.29 9.06
C GLY A 129 -13.27 -1.31 9.75
N VAL A 130 -12.03 -1.47 9.30
CA VAL A 130 -11.02 -2.27 9.98
C VAL A 130 -9.81 -1.40 10.35
N HIS A 131 -9.59 -1.18 11.65
CA HIS A 131 -8.43 -0.40 12.11
C HIS A 131 -7.21 -1.31 12.27
N ILE A 132 -6.32 -1.35 11.28
CA ILE A 132 -5.25 -2.36 11.20
C ILE A 132 -4.26 -2.30 12.36
N ARG A 133 -3.99 -1.10 12.90
CA ARG A 133 -3.17 -0.96 14.10
C ARG A 133 -3.84 -1.61 15.31
N ASP A 134 -5.17 -1.54 15.43
CA ASP A 134 -5.87 -2.09 16.60
C ASP A 134 -5.97 -3.60 16.49
N VAL A 135 -6.08 -4.13 15.26
CA VAL A 135 -5.88 -5.55 14.94
C VAL A 135 -4.50 -6.00 15.42
N LEU A 136 -3.43 -5.28 15.09
CA LEU A 136 -2.08 -5.63 15.53
C LEU A 136 -1.89 -5.51 17.06
N VAL A 137 -2.47 -4.49 17.71
CA VAL A 137 -2.48 -4.39 19.19
C VAL A 137 -3.18 -5.59 19.82
N THR A 138 -4.31 -6.01 19.25
CA THR A 138 -5.07 -7.17 19.75
C THR A 138 -4.31 -8.47 19.51
N LEU A 139 -3.63 -8.60 18.37
CA LEU A 139 -2.77 -9.74 18.04
C LEU A 139 -1.61 -9.86 19.03
N ASP A 140 -0.93 -8.75 19.33
CA ASP A 140 0.15 -8.70 20.32
C ASP A 140 -0.33 -9.07 21.73
N ALA A 141 -1.49 -8.53 22.15
CA ALA A 141 -2.05 -8.81 23.47
C ALA A 141 -2.49 -10.27 23.63
N ARG A 142 -3.04 -10.91 22.59
CA ARG A 142 -3.49 -12.31 22.63
C ARG A 142 -2.35 -13.30 22.39
N TYR A 143 -1.39 -12.97 21.53
CA TYR A 143 -0.27 -13.82 21.15
C TYR A 143 1.06 -13.05 21.25
N PRO A 144 1.57 -12.77 22.45
CA PRO A 144 2.76 -11.91 22.66
C PRO A 144 4.08 -12.43 22.06
N ARG A 145 4.07 -13.64 21.52
CA ARG A 145 5.24 -14.25 20.85
C ARG A 145 5.19 -14.11 19.33
N VAL A 146 4.12 -13.56 18.76
CA VAL A 146 3.97 -13.46 17.30
C VAL A 146 4.66 -12.20 16.75
N LEU A 147 4.43 -11.05 17.37
CA LEU A 147 4.97 -9.76 16.92
C LEU A 147 6.18 -9.34 17.76
N LYS A 148 7.29 -9.03 17.09
CA LYS A 148 8.46 -8.40 17.72
C LYS A 148 8.29 -6.89 17.83
N GLN A 149 7.76 -6.28 16.78
CA GLN A 149 7.53 -4.85 16.69
C GLN A 149 6.39 -4.57 15.72
N PHE A 150 5.58 -3.56 16.01
CA PHE A 150 4.60 -3.04 15.06
C PHE A 150 4.30 -1.56 15.31
N GLY A 151 3.72 -0.90 14.32
CA GLY A 151 3.31 0.51 14.41
C GLY A 151 2.59 0.97 13.15
N GLY A 152 1.93 2.13 13.22
CA GLY A 152 1.19 2.69 12.09
C GLY A 152 -0.06 3.44 12.50
N HIS A 153 -1.07 3.39 11.63
CA HIS A 153 -2.35 4.09 11.74
C HIS A 153 -3.50 3.15 11.35
N ALA A 154 -4.71 3.70 11.22
CA ALA A 154 -5.91 2.94 10.88
C ALA A 154 -5.80 2.11 9.60
N MET A 155 -5.26 2.71 8.52
CA MET A 155 -5.27 2.12 7.17
C MET A 155 -3.95 1.47 6.76
N ALA A 156 -2.89 1.68 7.52
CA ALA A 156 -1.54 1.26 7.17
C ALA A 156 -0.71 0.99 8.43
N ALA A 157 -0.02 -0.15 8.46
CA ALA A 157 0.92 -0.47 9.53
C ALA A 157 2.16 -1.20 9.02
N GLY A 158 3.25 -1.10 9.77
CA GLY A 158 4.43 -1.95 9.63
C GLY A 158 4.51 -2.93 10.79
N LEU A 159 5.05 -4.11 10.54
CA LEU A 159 5.23 -5.16 11.55
C LEU A 159 6.53 -5.93 11.33
N THR A 160 7.02 -6.56 12.38
CA THR A 160 8.13 -7.52 12.38
C THR A 160 7.71 -8.71 13.23
N LEU A 161 7.85 -9.92 12.72
CA LEU A 161 7.53 -11.13 13.48
C LEU A 161 8.68 -11.51 14.42
N CYS A 162 8.36 -12.17 15.52
CA CYS A 162 9.38 -12.77 16.38
C CYS A 162 10.14 -13.89 15.67
N GLU A 163 11.36 -14.13 16.11
CA GLU A 163 12.18 -15.23 15.61
C GLU A 163 11.50 -16.59 15.87
N GLY A 164 11.51 -17.47 14.86
CA GLY A 164 10.89 -18.79 14.93
C GLY A 164 9.39 -18.84 14.61
N VAL A 165 8.70 -17.70 14.51
CA VAL A 165 7.30 -17.64 14.11
C VAL A 165 7.18 -17.93 12.61
N SER A 166 6.38 -18.93 12.25
CA SER A 166 6.10 -19.24 10.85
C SER A 166 5.02 -18.32 10.27
N ILE A 167 5.00 -18.16 8.94
CA ILE A 167 3.92 -17.41 8.25
C ILE A 167 2.56 -18.06 8.53
N GLU A 168 2.51 -19.38 8.66
CA GLU A 168 1.27 -20.10 8.93
C GLU A 168 0.76 -19.85 10.35
N GLU A 169 1.65 -19.85 11.34
CA GLU A 169 1.29 -19.47 12.72
C GLU A 169 0.76 -18.04 12.77
N PHE A 170 1.40 -17.11 12.06
CA PHE A 170 0.91 -15.74 11.95
C PHE A 170 -0.48 -15.67 11.31
N ARG A 171 -0.73 -16.42 10.23
CA ARG A 171 -2.05 -16.49 9.55
C ARG A 171 -3.15 -16.95 10.51
N VAL A 172 -2.93 -18.05 11.21
CA VAL A 172 -3.91 -18.61 12.15
C VAL A 172 -4.23 -17.62 13.27
N CYS A 173 -3.22 -17.06 13.92
CA CYS A 173 -3.44 -16.08 15.00
C CYS A 173 -4.13 -14.80 14.48
N LEU A 174 -3.78 -14.35 13.28
CA LEU A 174 -4.37 -13.17 12.67
C LEU A 174 -5.86 -13.36 12.35
N GLU A 175 -6.22 -14.52 11.80
CA GLU A 175 -7.60 -14.82 11.42
C GLU A 175 -8.54 -14.78 12.64
N GLU A 176 -8.11 -15.35 13.77
CA GLU A 176 -8.87 -15.29 15.04
C GLU A 176 -9.06 -13.87 15.58
N VAL A 177 -8.12 -12.97 15.31
CA VAL A 177 -8.19 -11.56 15.72
C VAL A 177 -9.06 -10.74 14.77
N ILE A 178 -9.11 -11.12 13.49
CA ILE A 178 -9.90 -10.42 12.47
C ILE A 178 -11.35 -10.90 12.44
N GLU A 179 -11.66 -12.09 12.96
CA GLU A 179 -13.03 -12.64 13.01
C GLU A 179 -14.14 -11.64 13.41
N PRO A 180 -13.97 -10.76 14.43
CA PRO A 180 -14.98 -9.75 14.78
C PRO A 180 -15.32 -8.76 13.66
N TYR A 181 -14.46 -8.63 12.65
CA TYR A 181 -14.62 -7.75 11.49
C TYR A 181 -15.22 -8.46 10.26
N ARG A 182 -15.61 -9.74 10.36
CA ARG A 182 -16.16 -10.53 9.24
C ARG A 182 -17.23 -9.79 8.44
N ALA A 183 -18.21 -9.21 9.14
CA ALA A 183 -19.30 -8.47 8.49
C ALA A 183 -18.78 -7.32 7.61
N VAL A 184 -17.72 -6.63 8.03
CA VAL A 184 -17.09 -5.55 7.24
C VAL A 184 -16.35 -6.11 6.03
N CYS A 185 -15.58 -7.18 6.22
CA CYS A 185 -14.84 -7.83 5.12
C CYS A 185 -15.77 -8.41 4.04
N ASP A 186 -17.00 -8.79 4.40
CA ASP A 186 -17.98 -9.35 3.47
C ASP A 186 -18.88 -8.30 2.79
N MET A 187 -18.89 -7.05 3.26
CA MET A 187 -19.77 -5.99 2.70
C MET A 187 -19.39 -5.52 1.29
N GLY A 188 -18.22 -5.90 0.77
CA GLY A 188 -17.80 -5.55 -0.59
C GLY A 188 -17.57 -4.05 -0.79
N GLN A 189 -17.21 -3.65 -2.01
CA GLN A 189 -16.93 -2.25 -2.32
C GLN A 189 -18.21 -1.40 -2.33
N HIS A 190 -18.21 -0.29 -1.61
CA HIS A 190 -19.26 0.73 -1.67
C HIS A 190 -19.00 1.70 -2.82
N ILE A 191 -20.00 1.93 -3.67
CA ILE A 191 -19.96 2.97 -4.70
C ILE A 191 -20.69 4.20 -4.14
N HIS A 192 -19.94 5.25 -3.83
CA HIS A 192 -20.50 6.55 -3.49
C HIS A 192 -20.85 7.30 -4.78
N THR A 193 -22.03 7.91 -4.84
CA THR A 193 -22.49 8.70 -5.98
C THR A 193 -23.24 9.93 -5.46
N ASP A 194 -23.00 11.08 -6.10
CA ASP A 194 -23.77 12.31 -5.85
C ASP A 194 -25.19 12.25 -6.46
N GLY A 195 -25.51 11.15 -7.16
CA GLY A 195 -26.80 10.90 -7.78
C GLY A 195 -26.72 10.88 -9.30
N VAL A 196 -27.90 10.93 -9.92
CA VAL A 196 -28.04 10.89 -11.37
C VAL A 196 -27.80 12.28 -11.95
N LEU A 197 -26.93 12.37 -12.96
CA LEU A 197 -26.76 13.59 -13.75
C LEU A 197 -27.93 13.73 -14.76
N PRO A 198 -28.75 14.79 -14.70
CA PRO A 198 -29.81 15.03 -15.66
C PRO A 198 -29.27 15.11 -17.10
N VAL A 199 -30.02 14.58 -18.07
CA VAL A 199 -29.58 14.53 -19.49
C VAL A 199 -29.20 15.91 -20.05
N HIS A 200 -29.90 16.97 -19.64
CA HIS A 200 -29.63 18.33 -20.10
C HIS A 200 -28.34 18.94 -19.52
N GLU A 201 -27.80 18.34 -18.45
CA GLU A 201 -26.51 18.73 -17.87
C GLU A 201 -25.34 17.93 -18.47
N ILE A 202 -25.60 16.95 -19.35
CA ILE A 202 -24.56 16.22 -20.09
C ILE A 202 -24.05 17.10 -21.23
N THR A 203 -23.30 18.14 -20.87
CA THR A 203 -22.77 19.14 -21.80
C THR A 203 -21.28 19.37 -21.56
N LEU A 204 -20.61 19.93 -22.57
CA LEU A 204 -19.20 20.31 -22.45
C LEU A 204 -18.98 21.37 -21.36
N ASP A 205 -19.95 22.27 -21.18
CA ASP A 205 -19.88 23.33 -20.17
C ASP A 205 -19.87 22.73 -18.77
N THR A 206 -20.77 21.78 -18.49
CA THR A 206 -20.78 21.05 -17.21
C THR A 206 -19.48 20.28 -16.98
N ALA A 207 -18.99 19.55 -17.99
CA ALA A 207 -17.73 18.81 -17.88
C ALA A 207 -16.55 19.73 -17.58
N THR A 208 -16.51 20.90 -18.22
CA THR A 208 -15.47 21.92 -17.99
C THR A 208 -15.58 22.53 -16.60
N ALA A 209 -16.80 22.83 -16.15
CA ALA A 209 -17.05 23.36 -14.80
C ALA A 209 -16.63 22.36 -13.71
N ILE A 210 -16.91 21.07 -13.88
CA ILE A 210 -16.45 20.03 -12.96
C ILE A 210 -14.91 19.96 -12.98
N ALA A 211 -14.28 19.88 -14.15
CA ALA A 211 -12.82 19.83 -14.24
C ALA A 211 -12.15 21.05 -13.56
N GLN A 212 -12.75 22.23 -13.69
CA GLN A 212 -12.25 23.48 -13.09
C GLN A 212 -12.69 23.71 -11.64
N GLY A 213 -13.60 22.89 -11.11
CA GLY A 213 -14.15 23.01 -9.76
C GLY A 213 -13.20 22.55 -8.64
N GLY A 214 -12.02 22.04 -9.00
CA GLY A 214 -11.00 21.58 -8.06
C GLY A 214 -10.31 22.70 -7.27
N PRO A 215 -9.27 22.37 -6.48
CA PRO A 215 -8.48 21.13 -6.49
C PRO A 215 -9.28 19.87 -6.12
N TRP A 216 -9.08 18.79 -6.86
CA TRP A 216 -9.64 17.47 -6.57
C TRP A 216 -8.58 16.58 -5.88
N GLY A 217 -9.00 15.70 -4.96
CA GLY A 217 -8.10 14.78 -4.25
C GLY A 217 -8.76 14.01 -3.12
#